data_AF-A0A7W1S5V4-F1
#
_entry.id   AF-A0A7W1S5V4-F1
#
_cell.length_a   1.000
_cell.length_b   1.000
_cell.length_c   1.000
_cell.angle_alpha   90.00
_cell.angle_beta   90.00
_cell.angle_gamma   90.00
#
_symmetry.space_group_name_H-M   'P 1'
#
loop_
_entity.id
_entity.type
_entity.pdbx_description
1 polymer ?
#
loop_
_entity_poly.entity_id
_entity_poly.type
_entity_poly.pdbx_seq_one_letter_code
_entity_poly.pdbx_strand_id
1 'polypeptide(L)'
;MEQSLHPIFVGEATGEPPNLYADARPITLTYSTIQVDVSSHYIQKSTADDTRLAIEPSISIPLSSYDYFNGHDLALEAVLTNVQN
;
A
#
# COMPACT_ATOMS: atom_id res chain seq x y z
N MET A 1 -9.00 -8.18 -4.49
CA MET A 1 -9.45 -7.00 -5.27
C MET A 1 -8.49 -6.73 -6.42
N GLU A 2 -7.18 -6.57 -6.20
CA GLU A 2 -6.19 -6.43 -7.29
C GLU A 2 -6.26 -7.56 -8.33
N GLN A 3 -6.33 -8.82 -7.88
CA GLN A 3 -6.31 -9.99 -8.75
C GLN A 3 -7.62 -10.19 -9.54
N SER A 4 -8.72 -9.63 -9.04
CA SER A 4 -10.06 -9.90 -9.60
C SER A 4 -10.49 -8.85 -10.63
N LEU A 5 -9.99 -7.62 -10.52
CA LEU A 5 -10.47 -6.47 -11.29
C LEU A 5 -9.44 -5.94 -12.30
N HIS A 6 -8.21 -6.47 -12.32
CA HIS A 6 -7.13 -6.04 -13.21
C HIS A 6 -7.02 -4.52 -13.40
N PRO A 7 -6.99 -3.71 -12.32
CA PRO A 7 -6.86 -2.27 -12.44
C PRO A 7 -5.46 -1.87 -12.90
N ILE A 8 -5.34 -0.69 -13.51
CA ILE A 8 -4.05 -0.02 -13.71
C ILE A 8 -3.73 0.76 -12.44
N PHE A 9 -2.70 0.34 -11.71
CA PHE A 9 -2.23 1.04 -10.51
C PHE A 9 -1.25 2.15 -10.91
N VAL A 10 -1.43 3.35 -10.35
CA VAL A 10 -0.58 4.52 -10.61
C VAL A 10 -0.13 5.10 -9.28
N GLY A 11 1.16 5.41 -9.13
CA GLY A 11 1.72 5.97 -7.90
C GLY A 11 3.01 5.31 -7.46
N GLU A 12 3.15 5.05 -6.16
CA GLU A 12 4.30 4.37 -5.56
C GLU A 12 3.93 2.94 -5.12
N ALA A 13 4.94 2.13 -4.82
CA ALA A 13 4.73 0.81 -4.23
C ALA A 13 3.99 0.94 -2.88
N THR A 14 3.09 0.00 -2.59
CA THR A 14 2.37 0.02 -1.31
C THR A 14 3.32 -0.14 -0.12
N GLY A 15 2.96 0.44 1.02
CA GLY A 15 3.75 0.30 2.25
C GLY A 15 3.68 -1.09 2.90
N GLU A 16 2.78 -1.95 2.42
CA GLU A 16 2.52 -3.27 3.01
C GLU A 16 2.39 -4.37 1.94
N PRO A 17 2.68 -5.64 2.30
CA PRO A 17 2.42 -6.82 1.48
C PRO A 17 0.94 -7.00 1.13
N PRO A 18 0.62 -7.70 0.03
CA PRO A 18 -0.76 -8.13 -0.27
C PRO A 18 -1.36 -8.97 0.88
N ASN A 19 -0.49 -9.76 1.52
CA ASN A 19 -0.62 -10.53 2.76
C ASN A 19 -1.08 -9.80 4.05
N LEU A 20 -1.21 -8.47 4.05
CA LEU A 20 -1.33 -7.68 5.27
C LEU A 20 -2.48 -6.67 5.16
N TYR A 21 -3.30 -6.58 6.21
CA TYR A 21 -4.36 -5.57 6.26
C TYR A 21 -4.81 -5.28 7.69
N ALA A 22 -4.54 -4.06 8.17
CA ALA A 22 -5.24 -3.36 9.24
C ALA A 22 -5.64 -4.21 10.48
N ASP A 23 -4.74 -5.06 10.99
CA ASP A 23 -4.99 -5.91 12.16
C ASP A 23 -4.07 -5.57 13.34
N ALA A 24 -3.89 -4.27 13.61
CA ALA A 24 -3.19 -3.84 14.82
C ALA A 24 -4.04 -4.18 16.06
N ARG A 25 -3.54 -5.07 16.92
CA ARG A 25 -4.09 -5.35 18.25
C ARG A 25 -3.13 -4.87 19.33
N PRO A 26 -3.58 -3.99 20.24
CA PRO A 26 -2.76 -3.58 21.35
C PRO A 26 -2.65 -4.69 22.39
N ILE A 27 -1.43 -5.00 22.82
CA ILE A 27 -1.14 -5.82 23.99
C ILE A 27 -0.29 -5.01 24.98
N THR A 28 -0.59 -5.11 26.27
CA THR A 28 0.18 -4.45 27.33
C THR A 28 1.12 -5.44 27.97
N LEU A 29 2.42 -5.14 27.97
CA LEU A 29 3.44 -5.98 28.58
C LEU A 29 3.35 -5.93 30.11
N THR A 30 3.23 -7.09 30.74
CA THR A 30 2.93 -7.20 32.18
C THR A 30 3.94 -6.51 33.10
N TYR A 31 5.22 -6.52 32.75
CA TYR A 31 6.28 -5.99 33.62
C TYR A 31 6.70 -4.55 33.31
N SER A 32 6.62 -4.13 32.05
CA SER A 32 7.04 -2.80 31.62
C SER A 32 5.86 -1.84 31.43
N THR A 33 4.62 -2.34 31.40
CA THR A 33 3.39 -1.59 31.09
C THR A 33 3.38 -0.92 29.72
N ILE A 34 4.37 -1.23 28.86
CA ILE A 34 4.43 -0.73 27.48
C ILE A 34 3.32 -1.39 26.68
N GLN A 35 2.58 -0.58 25.91
CA GLN A 35 1.65 -1.05 24.90
C GLN A 35 2.39 -1.26 23.58
N VAL A 36 2.23 -2.43 22.98
CA VAL A 36 2.72 -2.74 21.64
C VAL A 36 1.57 -3.19 20.77
N ASP A 37 1.58 -2.81 19.50
CA ASP A 37 0.59 -3.28 18.53
C ASP A 37 1.15 -4.46 17.75
N VAL A 38 0.38 -5.55 17.73
CA VAL A 38 0.75 -6.80 17.05
C VAL A 38 -0.34 -7.22 16.08
N SER A 39 0.05 -7.86 14.98
CA SER A 39 -0.89 -8.56 14.11
C SER A 39 -1.35 -9.85 14.79
N SER A 40 -2.66 -10.08 14.82
CA SER A 40 -3.31 -11.24 15.44
C SER A 40 -3.92 -12.22 14.43
N HIS A 41 -4.15 -11.77 13.19
CA HIS A 41 -4.77 -12.51 12.11
C HIS A 41 -3.90 -12.43 10.86
N TYR A 42 -3.71 -13.59 10.22
CA TYR A 42 -3.21 -13.64 8.86
C TYR A 42 -4.36 -13.36 7.90
N ILE A 43 -4.28 -12.25 7.16
CA ILE A 43 -5.31 -11.83 6.19
C ILE A 43 -4.83 -12.14 4.78
N GLN A 44 -5.24 -13.27 4.22
CA GLN A 44 -4.87 -13.65 2.84
C GLN A 44 -5.74 -12.94 1.80
N LYS A 45 -5.21 -11.89 1.14
CA LYS A 45 -5.88 -11.20 0.02
C LYS A 45 -5.41 -11.67 -1.37
N SER A 46 -4.21 -12.22 -1.44
CA SER A 46 -3.56 -12.85 -2.60
C SER A 46 -3.51 -14.38 -2.37
N THR A 47 -2.37 -15.03 -2.60
CA THR A 47 -2.12 -16.45 -2.29
C THR A 47 -1.30 -16.60 -1.01
N ALA A 48 -1.39 -17.76 -0.36
CA ALA A 48 -0.71 -18.04 0.91
C ALA A 48 0.83 -17.96 0.81
N ASP A 49 1.36 -18.25 -0.37
CA ASP A 49 2.77 -18.28 -0.73
C ASP A 49 3.26 -16.97 -1.38
N ASP A 50 2.42 -15.94 -1.46
CA ASP A 50 2.82 -14.63 -1.99
C ASP A 50 3.82 -13.96 -1.04
N THR A 51 5.08 -13.91 -1.49
CA THR A 51 6.22 -13.35 -0.75
C THR A 51 6.49 -11.88 -1.06
N ARG A 52 5.66 -11.23 -1.88
CA ARG A 52 5.83 -9.82 -2.24
C ARG A 52 5.75 -8.95 -0.98
N LEU A 53 6.70 -8.03 -0.85
CA LEU A 53 6.74 -7.08 0.26
C LEU A 53 5.85 -5.85 0.04
N ALA A 54 5.48 -5.60 -1.22
CA ALA A 54 4.63 -4.52 -1.66
C ALA A 54 3.92 -4.90 -2.97
N ILE A 55 2.87 -4.16 -3.30
CA ILE A 55 2.24 -4.17 -4.62
C ILE A 55 2.87 -3.03 -5.41
N GLU A 56 3.56 -3.39 -6.50
CA GLU A 56 4.13 -2.41 -7.42
C GLU A 56 3.05 -1.80 -8.32
N PRO A 57 3.09 -0.49 -8.59
CA PRO A 57 2.17 0.15 -9.51
C PRO A 57 2.52 -0.23 -10.96
N SER A 58 1.50 -0.23 -11.83
CA SER A 58 1.70 -0.39 -13.26
C SER A 58 2.40 0.82 -13.88
N ILE A 59 2.12 2.01 -13.35
CA ILE A 59 2.77 3.27 -13.70
C ILE A 59 3.39 3.85 -12.43
N SER A 60 4.71 3.79 -12.32
CA SER A 60 5.44 4.32 -11.18
C SER A 60 5.60 5.84 -11.28
N ILE A 61 5.17 6.55 -10.24
CA ILE A 61 5.28 7.99 -10.05
C ILE A 61 5.98 8.22 -8.71
N PRO A 62 7.32 8.39 -8.69
CA PRO A 62 8.04 8.61 -7.45
C PRO A 62 7.69 9.96 -6.82
N LEU A 63 7.72 10.04 -5.49
CA LEU A 63 7.50 11.29 -4.77
C LEU A 63 8.56 12.35 -5.14
N SER A 64 8.09 13.54 -5.49
CA SER A 64 8.93 14.71 -5.77
C SER A 64 8.57 15.84 -4.83
N SER A 65 9.55 16.29 -4.04
CA SER A 65 9.35 17.45 -3.18
C SER A 65 9.06 18.71 -3.99
N TYR A 66 9.68 18.86 -5.16
CA TYR A 66 9.41 19.97 -6.06
C TYR A 66 7.94 20.00 -6.49
N ASP A 67 7.41 18.87 -6.98
CA ASP A 67 6.02 18.80 -7.46
C ASP A 67 5.04 18.98 -6.30
N TYR A 68 5.35 18.39 -5.13
CA TYR A 68 4.57 18.62 -3.91
C TYR A 68 4.48 20.11 -3.53
N PHE A 69 5.61 20.82 -3.49
CA PHE A 69 5.63 22.24 -3.12
C PHE A 69 5.03 23.16 -4.19
N ASN A 70 4.94 22.72 -5.44
CA ASN A 70 4.29 23.45 -6.53
C ASN A 70 2.81 23.04 -6.74
N GLY A 71 2.30 22.07 -5.95
CA GLY A 71 0.92 21.60 -6.07
C GLY A 71 0.64 20.79 -7.34
N HIS A 72 1.67 20.18 -7.95
CA HIS A 72 1.51 19.28 -9.09
C HIS A 72 1.24 17.84 -8.61
N ASP A 73 0.13 17.26 -9.07
CA ASP A 73 -0.21 15.85 -8.81
C ASP A 73 0.06 15.02 -10.06
N LEU A 74 1.31 14.55 -10.17
CA LEU A 74 1.75 13.75 -11.31
C LEU A 74 1.02 12.40 -11.41
N ALA A 75 0.54 11.85 -10.29
CA ALA A 75 -0.22 10.61 -10.30
C ALA A 75 -1.60 10.83 -10.92
N LEU A 76 -2.29 11.91 -10.54
CA LEU A 76 -3.56 12.29 -11.14
C LEU A 76 -3.42 12.62 -12.63
N GLU A 77 -2.39 13.38 -13.01
CA GLU A 77 -2.11 13.69 -14.42
C GLU A 77 -1.88 12.42 -15.27
N ALA A 78 -1.13 11.45 -14.73
CA ALA A 78 -0.90 10.17 -15.38
C ALA A 78 -2.21 9.38 -15.53
N VAL A 79 -3.08 9.35 -14.51
CA VAL A 79 -4.40 8.70 -14.62
C VAL A 79 -5.23 9.35 -15.72
N LEU A 80 -5.34 10.68 -15.73
CA LEU A 80 -6.14 11.41 -16.73
C LEU A 80 -5.67 11.16 -18.16
N THR A 81 -4.35 11.05 -18.37
CA THR A 81 -3.77 10.74 -19.68
C THR A 81 -4.10 9.32 -20.15
N ASN A 82 -4.13 8.35 -19.23
CA ASN A 82 -4.36 6.93 -19.56
C ASN A 82 -5.85 6.55 -19.67
N VAL A 83 -6.75 7.31 -19.04
CA VAL A 83 -8.20 7.09 -19.15
C VAL A 83 -8.77 7.58 -20.49
N GLN A 84 -8.05 8.46 -21.21
CA GLN A 84 -8.50 9.04 -22.48
C GLN A 84 -8.16 8.22 -23.72
N ASN A 85 -7.49 7.07 -23.59
CA ASN A 85 -7.12 6.16 -24.69
C ASN A 85 -7.97 4.89 -24.73
#